data_AF-A0A7S0IU09-F1
#
_entry.id   AF-A0A7S0IU09-F1
#
_cell.length_a   1.000
_cell.length_b   1.000
_cell.length_c   1.000
_cell.angle_alpha   90.00
_cell.angle_beta   90.00
_cell.angle_gamma   90.00
#
_symmetry.space_group_name_H-M   'P 1'
#
loop_
_entity.id
_entity.type
_entity.pdbx_description
1 polymer ?
#
loop_
_entity_poly.entity_id
_entity_poly.type
_entity_poly.pdbx_seq_one_letter_code
_entity_poly.pdbx_strand_id
1 'polypeptide(L)'
;TIQELQRWDTTYFIVTSDHGYNLGHHRIPSNKFLLFDHSLRIPMVMRGPGIQPGNNSVLGTNVDYAPTFLALAGIATPSTMDGRSLLSQLVPRELEHELPEPTRQRVQHERRGLAARPWRTEQFVQYYN
;
A
#
# COMPACT_ATOMS: atom_id res chain seq x y z
N THR A 1 -1.02 24.78 7.76
CA THR A 1 -1.51 23.39 7.60
C THR A 1 -1.85 23.09 6.14
N ILE A 2 -2.09 21.83 5.72
CA ILE A 2 -2.56 21.54 4.34
C ILE A 2 -3.90 22.25 4.04
N GLN A 3 -4.72 22.51 5.06
CA GLN A 3 -5.94 23.33 4.95
C GLN A 3 -5.61 24.75 4.51
N GLU A 4 -4.68 25.44 5.20
CA GLU A 4 -4.26 26.80 4.86
C GLU A 4 -3.63 26.90 3.47
N LEU A 5 -2.93 25.84 3.02
CA LEU A 5 -2.33 25.79 1.67
C LEU A 5 -3.34 25.44 0.57
N GLN A 6 -4.58 25.11 0.92
CA GLN A 6 -5.63 24.68 -0.02
C GLN A 6 -5.19 23.50 -0.92
N ARG A 7 -4.40 22.56 -0.38
CA ARG A 7 -3.86 21.40 -1.12
C ARG A 7 -4.56 20.08 -0.81
N TRP A 8 -5.76 20.11 -0.24
CA TRP A 8 -6.49 18.89 0.17
C TRP A 8 -6.78 17.90 -0.97
N ASP A 9 -7.04 18.43 -2.17
CA ASP A 9 -7.40 17.64 -3.36
C ASP A 9 -6.20 17.30 -4.24
N THR A 10 -4.99 17.66 -3.81
CA THR A 10 -3.74 17.38 -4.52
C THR A 10 -2.70 16.70 -3.63
N THR A 11 -3.11 16.29 -2.43
CA THR A 11 -2.23 15.67 -1.44
C THR A 11 -2.74 14.27 -1.11
N TYR A 12 -1.83 13.30 -1.20
CA TYR A 12 -2.05 11.97 -0.64
C TYR A 12 -1.63 11.96 0.84
N PHE A 13 -2.49 11.41 1.68
CA PHE A 13 -2.25 11.17 3.09
C PHE A 13 -2.16 9.67 3.32
N ILE A 14 -1.09 9.25 3.99
CA ILE A 14 -0.78 7.84 4.22
C ILE A 14 -0.39 7.72 5.69
N VAL A 15 -1.16 6.95 6.44
CA VAL A 15 -0.89 6.67 7.86
C VAL A 15 -0.68 5.18 8.01
N THR A 16 0.46 4.80 8.58
CA THR A 16 0.83 3.41 8.78
C THR A 16 1.75 3.23 9.99
N SER A 17 2.21 2.01 10.22
CA SER A 17 3.17 1.63 11.25
C SER A 17 4.24 0.75 10.63
N ASP A 18 5.41 0.63 11.26
CA ASP A 18 6.47 -0.26 10.82
C ASP A 18 6.22 -1.71 11.24
N HIS A 19 5.59 -1.94 12.40
CA HIS A 19 5.23 -3.25 12.92
C HIS A 19 4.11 -3.16 13.97
N GLY A 20 3.47 -4.30 14.25
CA GLY A 20 2.60 -4.44 15.41
C GLY A 20 3.40 -4.55 16.73
N TYR A 21 2.72 -4.77 17.84
CA TYR A 21 3.39 -4.92 19.13
C TYR A 21 2.63 -5.90 20.03
N ASN A 22 3.35 -6.87 20.59
CA ASN A 22 2.77 -7.76 21.58
C ASN A 22 2.79 -7.09 22.96
N LEU A 23 1.65 -7.12 23.67
CA LEU A 23 1.45 -6.48 24.96
C LEU A 23 1.16 -7.48 26.09
N GLY A 24 1.52 -8.75 25.91
CA GLY A 24 1.19 -9.83 26.85
C GLY A 24 0.26 -10.90 26.30
N HIS A 25 -0.10 -10.85 25.01
CA HIS A 25 -0.88 -11.90 24.37
C HIS A 25 -0.14 -13.24 24.47
N HIS A 26 -0.92 -14.32 24.56
CA HIS A 26 -0.41 -15.68 24.72
C HIS A 26 0.51 -15.88 25.94
N ARG A 27 0.43 -15.01 26.96
CA ARG A 27 1.30 -14.99 28.15
C ARG A 27 2.78 -14.79 27.81
N ILE A 28 3.07 -14.18 26.66
CA ILE A 28 4.43 -13.86 26.23
C ILE A 28 4.74 -12.41 26.61
N PRO A 29 5.89 -12.11 27.26
CA PRO A 29 6.29 -10.74 27.58
C PRO A 29 6.30 -9.82 26.36
N SER A 30 6.06 -8.54 26.59
CA SER A 30 5.92 -7.55 25.53
C SER A 30 7.14 -7.47 24.63
N ASN A 31 6.94 -7.67 23.32
CA ASN A 31 7.98 -7.62 22.30
C ASN A 31 7.37 -7.48 20.89
N LYS A 32 8.22 -7.45 19.86
CA LYS A 32 7.81 -7.26 18.46
C LYS A 32 8.37 -8.29 17.48
N PHE A 33 8.96 -9.38 17.96
CA PHE A 33 9.73 -10.32 17.12
C PHE A 33 8.99 -11.65 16.90
N LEU A 34 7.67 -11.65 17.05
CA LEU A 34 6.82 -12.84 16.93
C LEU A 34 5.98 -12.78 15.65
N LEU A 35 5.62 -13.94 15.14
CA LEU A 35 4.83 -14.10 13.91
C LEU A 35 3.31 -14.10 14.16
N PHE A 36 2.85 -13.44 15.22
CA PHE A 36 1.42 -13.33 15.50
C PHE A 36 0.79 -12.16 14.75
N ASP A 37 -0.51 -12.26 14.47
CA ASP A 37 -1.27 -11.21 13.78
C ASP A 37 -1.13 -9.84 14.44
N HIS A 38 -1.09 -9.76 15.78
CA HIS A 38 -0.91 -8.48 16.50
C HIS A 38 0.51 -7.89 16.41
N SER A 39 1.49 -8.67 15.94
CA SER A 39 2.86 -8.22 15.66
C SER A 39 3.08 -7.92 14.18
N LEU A 40 2.31 -8.54 13.28
CA LEU A 40 2.47 -8.44 11.83
C LEU A 40 1.45 -7.51 11.15
N ARG A 41 0.19 -7.52 11.59
CA ARG A 41 -0.88 -6.72 10.98
C ARG A 41 -0.80 -5.28 11.51
N ILE A 42 -0.45 -4.38 10.61
CA ILE A 42 -0.33 -2.95 10.86
C ILE A 42 -1.46 -2.18 10.16
N PRO A 43 -1.84 -0.99 10.67
CA PRO A 43 -2.77 -0.13 9.96
C PRO A 43 -2.15 0.38 8.67
N MET A 44 -2.98 0.51 7.63
CA MET A 44 -2.64 1.21 6.41
C MET A 44 -3.86 2.00 5.96
N VAL A 45 -3.85 3.29 6.23
CA VAL A 45 -4.92 4.21 5.87
C VAL A 45 -4.40 5.16 4.81
N MET A 46 -5.08 5.22 3.67
CA MET A 46 -4.73 6.08 2.56
C MET A 46 -5.91 6.96 2.16
N ARG A 47 -5.62 8.21 1.84
CA ARG A 47 -6.56 9.17 1.26
C ARG A 47 -5.84 9.97 0.18
N GLY A 48 -6.51 10.26 -0.92
CA GLY A 48 -6.06 11.25 -1.89
C GLY A 48 -6.85 11.16 -3.18
N PRO A 49 -6.42 11.87 -4.23
CA PRO A 49 -7.07 11.84 -5.53
C PRO A 49 -7.32 10.41 -6.04
N GLY A 50 -8.56 10.12 -6.47
CA GLY A 50 -8.97 8.82 -7.01
C GLY A 50 -8.99 7.64 -6.02
N ILE A 51 -8.58 7.80 -4.75
CA ILE A 51 -8.68 6.74 -3.73
C ILE A 51 -10.09 6.76 -3.16
N GLN A 52 -10.84 5.68 -3.36
CA GLN A 52 -12.22 5.58 -2.88
C GLN A 52 -12.26 5.38 -1.35
N PRO A 53 -13.19 6.04 -0.65
CA PRO A 53 -13.46 5.73 0.76
C PRO A 53 -13.97 4.29 0.92
N GLY A 54 -13.44 3.57 1.91
CA GLY A 54 -13.92 2.24 2.25
C GLY A 54 -12.82 1.32 2.76
N ASN A 55 -13.19 0.04 2.90
CA ASN A 55 -12.25 -1.02 3.27
C ASN A 55 -11.83 -1.80 2.02
N ASN A 56 -10.55 -2.14 1.95
CA ASN A 56 -9.99 -2.98 0.91
C ASN A 56 -9.30 -4.20 1.55
N SER A 57 -9.48 -5.38 0.98
CA SER A 57 -8.87 -6.64 1.42
C SER A 57 -7.52 -6.94 0.75
N VAL A 58 -6.95 -5.99 0.00
CA VAL A 58 -5.64 -6.13 -0.64
C VAL A 58 -4.57 -6.45 0.40
N LEU A 59 -3.88 -7.57 0.16
CA LEU A 59 -2.71 -7.94 0.92
C LEU A 59 -1.48 -7.18 0.40
N GLY A 60 -0.79 -6.52 1.32
CA GLY A 60 0.45 -5.80 1.08
C GLY A 60 1.41 -5.95 2.25
N THR A 61 2.65 -5.53 2.03
CA THR A 61 3.77 -5.59 2.98
C THR A 61 4.53 -4.26 2.97
N ASN A 62 5.40 -4.02 3.94
CA ASN A 62 6.14 -2.75 4.03
C ASN A 62 7.00 -2.45 2.79
N VAL A 63 7.49 -3.49 2.10
CA VAL A 63 8.28 -3.31 0.86
C VAL A 63 7.45 -2.74 -0.29
N ASP A 64 6.12 -2.85 -0.21
CA ASP A 64 5.19 -2.33 -1.22
C ASP A 64 4.96 -0.81 -1.08
N TYR A 65 5.42 -0.17 0.01
CA TYR A 65 5.25 1.28 0.22
C TYR A 65 6.02 2.11 -0.80
N ALA A 66 7.32 1.87 -0.94
CA ALA A 66 8.16 2.59 -1.88
C ALA A 66 7.62 2.55 -3.33
N PRO A 67 7.29 1.38 -3.92
CA PRO A 67 6.73 1.34 -5.27
C PRO A 67 5.34 1.98 -5.35
N THR A 68 4.52 1.91 -4.29
CA THR A 68 3.22 2.59 -4.24
C THR A 68 3.40 4.11 -4.27
N PHE A 69 4.36 4.66 -3.52
CA PHE A 69 4.61 6.11 -3.48
C PHE A 69 5.16 6.63 -4.81
N LEU A 70 6.05 5.86 -5.45
CA LEU A 70 6.50 6.16 -6.81
C LEU A 70 5.32 6.16 -7.77
N ALA A 71 4.43 5.18 -7.67
CA ALA A 71 3.27 5.11 -8.54
C ALA A 71 2.29 6.27 -8.33
N LEU A 72 2.10 6.71 -7.09
CA LEU A 72 1.31 7.90 -6.75
C LEU A 72 1.89 9.17 -7.42
N ALA A 73 3.22 9.26 -7.48
CA ALA A 73 3.93 10.32 -8.19
C ALA A 73 3.99 10.13 -9.73
N GLY A 74 3.41 9.03 -10.26
CA GLY A 74 3.48 8.70 -11.68
C GLY A 74 4.85 8.22 -12.16
N ILE A 75 5.71 7.79 -11.24
CA ILE A 75 7.07 7.32 -11.50
C ILE A 75 7.07 5.80 -11.65
N ALA A 76 7.84 5.29 -12.61
CA ALA A 76 8.02 3.86 -12.80
C ALA A 76 8.77 3.25 -11.60
N THR A 77 8.35 2.05 -11.19
CA THR A 77 9.03 1.30 -10.13
C THR A 77 10.33 0.71 -10.68
N PRO A 78 11.50 0.98 -10.07
CA PRO A 78 12.75 0.35 -10.45
C PRO A 78 12.69 -1.18 -10.30
N SER A 79 13.34 -1.91 -11.20
CA SER A 79 13.42 -3.38 -11.15
C SER A 79 14.17 -3.92 -9.94
N THR A 80 14.91 -3.07 -9.22
CA THR A 80 15.63 -3.41 -8.00
C THR A 80 14.75 -3.46 -6.76
N MET A 81 13.49 -3.02 -6.83
CA MET A 81 12.56 -3.11 -5.71
C MET A 81 11.78 -4.43 -5.72
N ASP A 82 11.77 -5.12 -4.58
CA ASP A 82 11.02 -6.38 -4.42
C ASP A 82 9.51 -6.19 -4.28
N GLY A 83 9.10 -4.99 -3.85
CA GLY A 83 7.71 -4.63 -3.64
C GLY A 83 6.94 -4.41 -4.94
N ARG A 84 5.62 -4.40 -4.83
CA ARG A 84 4.68 -4.07 -5.91
C ARG A 84 3.77 -2.95 -5.46
N SER A 85 3.55 -1.98 -6.32
CA SER A 85 2.64 -0.87 -6.04
C SER A 85 1.22 -1.36 -5.84
N LEU A 86 0.60 -0.95 -4.74
CA LEU A 86 -0.78 -1.25 -4.38
C LEU A 86 -1.78 -0.34 -5.12
N LEU A 87 -1.30 0.70 -5.81
CA LEU A 87 -2.13 1.80 -6.29
C LEU A 87 -3.28 1.37 -7.21
N SER A 88 -2.99 0.50 -8.19
CA SER A 88 -4.02 -0.01 -9.11
C SER A 88 -5.13 -0.83 -8.42
N GLN A 89 -4.89 -1.31 -7.20
CA GLN A 89 -5.93 -1.96 -6.40
C GLN A 89 -6.72 -0.98 -5.52
N LEU A 90 -6.16 0.21 -5.25
CA LEU A 90 -6.76 1.24 -4.40
C LEU A 90 -7.60 2.25 -5.18
N VAL A 91 -7.29 2.46 -6.46
CA VAL A 91 -8.04 3.35 -7.34
C VAL A 91 -9.01 2.52 -8.19
N PRO A 92 -10.33 2.74 -8.15
CA PRO A 92 -11.28 2.14 -9.08
C PRO A 92 -11.07 2.65 -10.52
N ARG A 93 -11.45 1.86 -11.53
CA ARG A 93 -11.31 2.27 -12.94
C ARG A 93 -12.10 3.52 -13.25
N GLU A 94 -13.26 3.63 -12.61
CA GLU A 94 -14.21 4.73 -12.76
C GLU A 94 -13.59 6.06 -12.31
N LEU A 95 -12.64 6.04 -11.36
CA LEU A 95 -12.01 7.24 -10.80
C LEU A 95 -10.63 7.56 -11.40
N GLU A 96 -10.13 6.77 -12.36
CA GLU A 96 -8.82 7.03 -12.99
C GLU A 96 -8.74 8.39 -13.69
N HIS A 97 -9.88 8.92 -14.14
CA HIS A 97 -9.97 10.23 -14.77
C HIS A 97 -9.71 11.39 -13.77
N GLU A 98 -9.86 11.15 -12.46
CA GLU A 98 -9.55 12.15 -11.41
C GLU A 98 -8.05 12.23 -11.11
N LEU A 99 -7.26 11.26 -11.57
CA LEU A 99 -5.82 11.23 -11.34
C LEU A 99 -5.07 12.21 -12.25
N PRO A 100 -3.95 12.79 -11.78
CA PRO A 100 -2.98 13.45 -12.65
C PRO A 100 -2.52 12.50 -13.75
N GLU A 101 -2.29 13.05 -14.96
CA GLU A 101 -1.90 12.26 -16.13
C GLU A 101 -0.73 11.26 -15.90
N PRO A 102 0.40 11.63 -15.26
CA PRO A 102 1.48 10.66 -15.04
C PRO A 102 1.06 9.52 -14.09
N THR A 103 0.28 9.82 -13.06
CA THR A 103 -0.28 8.82 -12.13
C THR A 103 -1.27 7.91 -12.85
N ARG A 104 -2.14 8.46 -13.71
CA ARG A 104 -3.10 7.71 -14.51
C ARG A 104 -2.42 6.72 -15.45
N GLN A 105 -1.42 7.17 -16.21
CA GLN A 105 -0.64 6.31 -17.10
C GLN A 105 0.02 5.16 -16.32
N ARG A 106 0.55 5.47 -15.13
CA ARG A 106 1.15 4.47 -14.26
C ARG A 106 0.15 3.41 -13.81
N VAL A 107 -1.04 3.81 -13.34
CA VAL A 107 -2.11 2.88 -12.92
C VAL A 107 -2.55 1.97 -14.08
N GLN A 108 -2.74 2.54 -15.27
CA GLN A 108 -3.12 1.77 -16.45
C GLN A 108 -2.05 0.74 -16.83
N HIS A 109 -0.77 1.08 -16.72
CA HIS A 109 0.33 0.15 -16.92
C HIS A 109 0.31 -1.01 -15.90
N GLU A 110 0.09 -0.74 -14.60
CA GLU A 110 0.01 -1.79 -13.57
C GLU A 110 -1.12 -2.78 -13.85
N ARG A 111 -2.30 -2.29 -14.23
CA ARG A 111 -3.44 -3.16 -14.53
C ARG A 111 -3.20 -4.11 -15.69
N ARG A 112 -2.46 -3.66 -16.72
CA ARG A 112 -2.03 -4.55 -17.81
C ARG A 112 -1.13 -5.67 -17.27
N GLY A 113 -0.23 -5.34 -16.35
CA GLY A 113 0.58 -6.33 -15.63
C GLY A 113 -0.27 -7.30 -14.80
N LEU A 114 -1.32 -6.82 -14.14
CA LEU A 114 -2.22 -7.64 -13.33
C LEU A 114 -3.12 -8.57 -14.13
N ALA A 115 -3.50 -8.16 -15.34
CA ALA A 115 -4.21 -9.04 -16.27
C ALA A 115 -3.33 -10.24 -16.69
N ALA A 116 -2.00 -10.06 -16.71
CA ALA A 116 -1.06 -11.12 -17.02
C ALA A 116 -0.75 -12.04 -15.81
N ARG A 117 -0.73 -11.51 -14.58
CA ARG A 117 -0.48 -12.25 -13.34
C ARG A 117 -1.33 -11.70 -12.20
N PRO A 118 -2.12 -12.53 -11.48
CA PRO A 118 -2.96 -12.03 -10.40
C PRO A 118 -2.14 -11.34 -9.30
N TRP A 119 -2.78 -10.41 -8.59
CA TRP A 119 -2.23 -9.79 -7.38
C TRP A 119 -1.88 -10.89 -6.36
N ARG A 120 -0.97 -10.64 -5.40
CA ARG A 120 -0.48 -11.64 -4.43
C ARG A 120 -1.66 -12.42 -3.82
N THR A 121 -1.85 -13.67 -4.26
CA THR A 121 -2.85 -14.62 -3.73
C THR A 121 -2.25 -15.57 -2.70
N GLU A 122 -0.92 -15.60 -2.58
CA GLU A 122 -0.18 -16.54 -1.73
C GLU A 122 0.70 -15.78 -0.73
N GLN A 123 0.66 -16.23 0.53
CA GLN A 123 1.54 -15.75 1.59
C GLN A 123 2.77 -16.65 1.65
N PHE A 124 3.95 -16.10 1.33
CA PHE A 124 5.21 -16.83 1.51
C PHE A 124 5.67 -16.68 2.96
N VAL A 125 5.70 -17.79 3.71
CA VAL A 125 6.39 -17.87 5.00
C VAL A 125 7.67 -18.65 4.78
N GLN A 126 8.79 -17.93 4.62
CA GLN A 126 10.10 -18.58 4.55
C GLN A 126 10.68 -18.63 5.97
N TYR A 127 10.86 -19.85 6.47
CA TYR A 127 11.72 -20.09 7.63
C TYR A 127 13.16 -20.17 7.12
N TYR A 128 14.04 -19.33 7.65
CA TYR A 128 15.47 -19.56 7.49
C TYR A 128 15.85 -20.77 8.36
N ASN A 129 16.58 -21.73 7.77
CA ASN A 129 17.19 -22.85 8.47
C ASN A 129 18.47 -22.42 9.18
#